data_AF-A0A2G9NXN8-F1
#
_entry.id   AF-A0A2G9NXN8-F1
#
_cell.length_a   1.000
_cell.length_b   1.000
_cell.length_c   1.000
_cell.angle_alpha   90.00
_cell.angle_beta   90.00
_cell.angle_gamma   90.00
#
_symmetry.space_group_name_H-M   'P 1'
#
loop_
_entity.id
_entity.type
_entity.pdbx_description
1 polymer ?
#
loop_
_entity_poly.entity_id
_entity_poly.type
_entity_poly.pdbx_seq_one_letter_code
_entity_poly.pdbx_strand_id
1 'polypeptide(L)'
;MAKSEEAEKNKKDSKENEPLEKVSKTKEVKAKTKKVSKMNLLEKGSQNETKEFKKRTSDRSVLLKELKEKAKKLREKIEVVDTGNIKEELDKKRQLLIPLDDYVKTGIHLGTRVITPDMKKFVYRRRADSIGVLNTSLIDEHIKKAVDFISKYSPEEIVLICKRESGWQAAVLFGKATGVKVFTKKYPAGMMTNTQLETFYEPELVIVTDPWIDRNALNDALKTGKKVVMLADTNNFIRKADHIIPCNNKGGKSLGLVYYLLARGYLEKRKISDDKLESMNAFIAYDGQEE
;
A
#
# COMPACT_ATOMS: atom_id res chain seq x y z
N MET A 1 -41.12 56.89 -12.52
CA MET A 1 -41.40 57.53 -13.82
C MET A 1 -40.15 57.33 -14.67
N ALA A 2 -40.12 56.22 -15.41
CA ALA A 2 -40.19 56.16 -16.88
C ALA A 2 -38.78 56.24 -17.48
N LYS A 3 -38.31 55.41 -18.42
CA LYS A 3 -38.73 54.25 -19.25
C LYS A 3 -37.39 53.80 -19.88
N SER A 4 -36.97 52.53 -19.83
CA SER A 4 -37.17 51.47 -20.85
C SER A 4 -36.88 51.87 -22.31
N GLU A 5 -36.29 50.91 -23.04
CA GLU A 5 -36.14 50.79 -24.51
C GLU A 5 -34.87 51.48 -25.06
N GLU A 6 -33.98 50.80 -25.80
CA GLU A 6 -34.24 50.01 -27.00
C GLU A 6 -33.60 48.61 -27.02
N ALA A 7 -34.44 47.64 -27.35
CA ALA A 7 -34.08 46.45 -28.09
C ALA A 7 -34.67 46.61 -29.51
N GLU A 8 -33.92 46.31 -30.57
CA GLU A 8 -34.43 45.79 -31.86
C GLU A 8 -33.22 45.31 -32.70
N LYS A 9 -33.10 44.00 -32.94
CA LYS A 9 -33.63 43.19 -34.07
C LYS A 9 -32.71 43.14 -35.31
N ASN A 10 -32.18 41.95 -35.57
CA ASN A 10 -32.31 41.19 -36.83
C ASN A 10 -31.64 39.82 -36.61
N LYS A 11 -32.30 38.66 -36.47
CA LYS A 11 -33.38 37.96 -37.19
C LYS A 11 -32.89 37.22 -38.46
N LYS A 12 -33.23 35.93 -38.51
CA LYS A 12 -33.02 34.86 -39.52
C LYS A 12 -31.89 33.90 -39.13
N ASP A 13 -32.10 32.61 -38.86
CA ASP A 13 -33.09 31.69 -39.42
C ASP A 13 -33.75 30.76 -38.39
N SER A 14 -35.04 30.52 -38.61
CA SER A 14 -35.85 29.49 -37.99
C SER A 14 -36.31 28.51 -39.07
N LYS A 15 -36.40 27.22 -38.68
CA LYS A 15 -37.20 26.08 -39.22
C LYS A 15 -36.36 24.81 -38.99
N GLU A 16 -36.81 23.74 -38.36
CA GLU A 16 -38.16 23.18 -38.19
C GLU A 16 -38.15 22.19 -37.00
N ASN A 17 -39.28 22.14 -36.27
CA ASN A 17 -39.60 21.11 -35.28
C ASN A 17 -40.20 19.86 -35.97
N GLU A 18 -39.73 18.67 -35.57
CA GLU A 18 -40.42 17.37 -35.38
C GLU A 18 -41.36 16.78 -36.48
N PRO A 19 -41.43 15.43 -36.68
CA PRO A 19 -41.85 14.50 -35.63
C PRO A 19 -41.21 13.10 -35.55
N LEU A 20 -41.19 12.60 -34.31
CA LEU A 20 -41.25 11.20 -33.91
C LEU A 20 -42.44 10.50 -34.59
N GLU A 21 -42.19 9.62 -35.57
CA GLU A 21 -43.03 8.47 -35.99
C GLU A 21 -42.61 8.01 -37.40
N LYS A 22 -41.53 7.20 -37.54
CA LYS A 22 -41.29 6.39 -38.79
C LYS A 22 -40.13 5.38 -38.76
N VAL A 23 -39.74 4.85 -37.60
CA VAL A 23 -38.73 3.75 -37.53
C VAL A 23 -39.33 2.42 -37.01
N SER A 24 -40.63 2.37 -36.74
CA SER A 24 -41.31 1.20 -36.17
C SER A 24 -42.02 0.27 -37.18
N LYS A 25 -42.02 0.55 -38.49
CA LYS A 25 -42.77 -0.27 -39.49
C LYS A 25 -41.94 -1.08 -40.49
N THR A 26 -40.61 -1.08 -40.40
CA THR A 26 -39.73 -1.94 -41.22
C THR A 26 -39.14 -3.15 -40.48
N LYS A 27 -39.50 -3.35 -39.20
CA LYS A 27 -39.08 -4.51 -38.39
C LYS A 27 -40.13 -5.61 -38.21
N GLU A 28 -41.39 -5.41 -38.60
CA GLU A 28 -42.45 -6.41 -38.40
C GLU A 28 -42.66 -7.39 -39.57
N VAL A 29 -42.11 -7.13 -40.77
CA VAL A 29 -42.31 -8.03 -41.93
C VAL A 29 -41.23 -9.13 -42.02
N LYS A 30 -40.09 -8.99 -41.33
CA LYS A 30 -39.04 -10.05 -41.25
C LYS A 30 -39.21 -11.01 -40.06
N ALA A 31 -40.20 -10.77 -39.18
CA ALA A 31 -40.44 -11.59 -37.98
C ALA A 31 -41.48 -12.72 -38.19
N LYS A 32 -42.30 -12.67 -39.25
CA LYS A 32 -43.34 -13.68 -39.52
C LYS A 32 -42.89 -14.83 -40.42
N THR A 33 -41.86 -14.66 -41.25
CA THR A 33 -41.30 -15.74 -42.09
C THR A 33 -40.28 -16.64 -41.37
N LYS A 34 -39.74 -16.25 -40.21
CA LYS A 34 -38.81 -17.06 -39.40
C LYS A 34 -39.49 -17.92 -38.31
N LYS A 35 -40.79 -17.74 -38.05
CA LYS A 35 -41.53 -18.50 -37.04
C LYS A 35 -42.15 -19.79 -37.57
N VAL A 36 -42.51 -19.84 -38.86
CA VAL A 36 -43.10 -21.03 -39.50
C VAL A 36 -42.03 -22.10 -39.79
N SER A 37 -40.79 -21.71 -40.08
CA SER A 37 -39.67 -22.65 -40.26
C SER A 37 -39.15 -23.26 -38.97
N LYS A 38 -39.55 -22.74 -37.79
CA LYS A 38 -39.07 -23.20 -36.48
C LYS A 38 -40.00 -24.21 -35.81
N MET A 39 -41.27 -24.31 -36.22
CA MET A 39 -42.19 -25.35 -35.71
C MET A 39 -42.02 -26.70 -36.44
N ASN A 40 -41.71 -26.69 -37.74
CA ASN A 40 -41.56 -27.94 -38.52
C ASN A 40 -40.22 -28.68 -38.31
N LEU A 41 -39.27 -28.09 -37.58
CA LEU A 41 -38.01 -28.74 -37.20
C LEU A 41 -38.04 -29.41 -35.82
N LEU A 42 -39.08 -29.16 -35.02
CA LEU A 42 -39.19 -29.67 -33.64
C LEU A 42 -40.01 -30.96 -33.53
N GLU A 43 -40.80 -31.35 -34.53
CA GLU A 43 -41.59 -32.59 -34.50
C GLU A 43 -40.90 -33.79 -35.17
N LYS A 44 -39.82 -33.59 -35.94
CA LYS A 44 -39.00 -34.69 -36.49
C LYS A 44 -37.85 -35.12 -35.57
N GLY A 45 -37.61 -34.40 -34.48
CA GLY A 45 -36.52 -34.68 -33.53
C GLY A 45 -36.87 -35.72 -32.44
N SER A 46 -38.15 -35.88 -32.11
CA SER A 46 -38.58 -36.64 -30.92
C SER A 46 -38.65 -38.16 -31.09
N GLN A 47 -38.52 -38.70 -32.31
CA GLN A 47 -38.48 -40.16 -32.54
C GLN A 47 -37.07 -40.74 -32.73
N ASN A 48 -36.05 -39.90 -32.95
CA ASN A 48 -34.66 -40.36 -33.08
C ASN A 48 -33.89 -40.33 -31.75
N GLU A 49 -34.30 -39.50 -30.79
CA GLU A 49 -33.61 -39.35 -29.51
C GLU A 49 -33.74 -40.58 -28.57
N THR A 50 -34.76 -41.42 -28.74
CA THR A 50 -34.94 -42.62 -27.90
C THR A 50 -34.15 -43.84 -28.38
N LYS A 51 -33.67 -43.88 -29.63
CA LYS A 51 -32.82 -44.98 -30.13
C LYS A 51 -31.31 -44.72 -30.00
N GLU A 52 -30.87 -43.47 -29.97
CA GLU A 52 -29.44 -43.14 -29.80
C GLU A 52 -28.95 -43.23 -28.34
N PHE A 53 -29.85 -43.20 -27.36
CA PHE A 53 -29.48 -43.18 -25.94
C PHE A 53 -28.98 -44.52 -25.37
N LYS A 54 -29.14 -45.64 -26.10
CA LYS A 54 -28.68 -46.97 -25.67
C LYS A 54 -27.33 -47.42 -26.23
N LYS A 55 -26.65 -46.62 -27.06
CA LYS A 55 -25.36 -47.00 -27.67
C LYS A 55 -24.15 -46.11 -27.29
N ARG A 56 -24.36 -45.04 -26.51
CA ARG A 56 -23.30 -44.06 -26.13
C ARG A 56 -22.88 -44.11 -24.65
N THR A 57 -23.13 -45.22 -23.97
CA THR A 57 -22.80 -45.39 -22.53
C THR A 57 -21.42 -46.00 -22.28
N SER A 58 -20.76 -46.56 -23.29
CA SER A 58 -19.40 -47.15 -23.16
C SER A 58 -18.28 -46.11 -23.11
N ASP A 59 -18.44 -44.95 -23.75
CA ASP A 59 -17.28 -44.09 -24.04
C ASP A 59 -17.09 -42.98 -23.00
N ARG A 60 -18.17 -42.53 -22.33
CA ARG A 60 -18.09 -41.45 -21.33
C ARG A 60 -17.33 -41.87 -20.07
N SER A 61 -17.46 -43.13 -19.66
CA SER A 61 -16.76 -43.68 -18.49
C SER A 61 -15.26 -43.87 -18.78
N VAL A 62 -14.90 -44.26 -20.00
CA VAL A 62 -13.52 -44.39 -20.48
C VAL A 62 -12.87 -43.00 -20.61
N LEU A 63 -13.56 -42.03 -21.21
CA LEU A 63 -13.08 -40.64 -21.28
C LEU A 63 -12.89 -40.00 -19.89
N LEU A 64 -13.78 -40.27 -18.94
CA LEU A 64 -13.61 -39.81 -17.55
C LEU A 64 -12.43 -40.47 -16.86
N LYS A 65 -12.15 -41.75 -17.13
CA LYS A 65 -10.95 -42.45 -16.63
C LYS A 65 -9.68 -41.89 -17.26
N GLU A 66 -9.67 -41.67 -18.57
CA GLU A 66 -8.54 -41.05 -19.28
C GLU A 66 -8.29 -39.61 -18.84
N LEU A 67 -9.34 -38.81 -18.62
CA LEU A 67 -9.22 -37.45 -18.09
C LEU A 67 -8.72 -37.47 -16.64
N LYS A 68 -9.15 -38.44 -15.83
CA LYS A 68 -8.62 -38.64 -14.47
C LYS A 68 -7.17 -39.10 -14.47
N GLU A 69 -6.77 -39.99 -15.38
CA GLU A 69 -5.37 -40.41 -15.53
C GLU A 69 -4.49 -39.29 -16.10
N LYS A 70 -4.96 -38.53 -17.09
CA LYS A 70 -4.28 -37.35 -17.59
C LYS A 70 -4.17 -36.28 -16.50
N ALA A 71 -5.21 -36.08 -15.70
CA ALA A 71 -5.18 -35.18 -14.55
C ALA A 71 -4.25 -35.68 -13.43
N LYS A 72 -4.15 -37.00 -13.21
CA LYS A 72 -3.22 -37.61 -12.25
C LYS A 72 -1.76 -37.48 -12.70
N LYS A 73 -1.49 -37.75 -13.99
CA LYS A 73 -0.18 -37.52 -14.63
C LYS A 73 0.22 -36.04 -14.67
N LEU A 74 -0.75 -35.13 -14.83
CA LEU A 74 -0.51 -33.69 -14.71
C LEU A 74 -0.25 -33.27 -13.25
N ARG A 75 -0.96 -33.85 -12.28
CA ARG A 75 -0.74 -33.61 -10.84
C ARG A 75 0.63 -34.12 -10.38
N GLU A 76 1.02 -35.33 -10.74
CA GLU A 76 2.33 -35.91 -10.42
C GLU A 76 3.49 -35.09 -11.05
N LYS A 77 3.26 -34.44 -12.20
CA LYS A 77 4.21 -33.50 -12.80
C LYS A 77 4.27 -32.13 -12.12
N ILE A 78 3.26 -31.76 -11.33
CA ILE A 78 3.19 -30.46 -10.62
C ILE A 78 3.75 -30.60 -9.18
N GLU A 79 3.79 -31.81 -8.61
CA GLU A 79 4.27 -32.05 -7.25
C GLU A 79 5.79 -31.86 -7.05
N VAL A 80 6.57 -31.69 -8.13
CA VAL A 80 8.03 -31.42 -8.07
C VAL A 80 8.35 -30.05 -8.67
N VAL A 81 7.61 -29.03 -8.25
CA VAL A 81 8.10 -27.66 -8.30
C VAL A 81 8.29 -27.25 -6.85
N ASP A 82 9.52 -27.39 -6.36
CA ASP A 82 9.91 -27.07 -4.98
C ASP A 82 9.59 -25.59 -4.70
N THR A 83 8.40 -25.35 -4.19
CA THR A 83 7.96 -24.02 -3.76
C THR A 83 8.87 -23.43 -2.69
N GLY A 84 9.60 -24.28 -1.94
CA GLY A 84 10.67 -23.88 -1.03
C GLY A 84 11.89 -23.31 -1.76
N ASN A 85 12.44 -24.04 -2.75
CA ASN A 85 13.63 -23.61 -3.50
C ASN A 85 13.36 -22.31 -4.30
N ILE A 86 12.16 -22.16 -4.88
CA ILE A 86 11.80 -20.94 -5.61
C ILE A 86 11.62 -19.75 -4.66
N LYS A 87 11.05 -19.96 -3.46
CA LYS A 87 10.94 -18.91 -2.44
C LYS A 87 12.31 -18.45 -1.97
N GLU A 88 13.20 -19.38 -1.63
CA GLU A 88 14.57 -19.07 -1.21
C GLU A 88 15.36 -18.37 -2.32
N GLU A 89 15.20 -18.76 -3.59
CA GLU A 89 15.81 -18.04 -4.71
C GLU A 89 15.21 -16.64 -4.93
N LEU A 90 13.91 -16.46 -4.71
CA LEU A 90 13.28 -15.14 -4.79
C LEU A 90 13.75 -14.21 -3.66
N ASP A 91 13.90 -14.77 -2.45
CA ASP A 91 14.39 -14.07 -1.27
C ASP A 91 15.90 -13.77 -1.37
N LYS A 92 16.69 -14.62 -2.06
CA LYS A 92 18.07 -14.29 -2.42
C LYS A 92 18.17 -13.24 -3.53
N LYS A 93 17.24 -13.26 -4.49
CA LYS A 93 17.17 -12.24 -5.57
C LYS A 93 16.73 -10.87 -5.06
N ARG A 94 15.87 -10.83 -4.04
CA ARG A 94 15.50 -9.60 -3.32
C ARG A 94 16.40 -9.51 -2.10
N GLN A 95 17.58 -8.91 -2.22
CA GLN A 95 18.47 -8.66 -1.08
C GLN A 95 17.81 -7.73 -0.03
N LEU A 96 16.90 -8.27 0.78
CA LEU A 96 16.20 -7.59 1.86
C LEU A 96 17.08 -7.57 3.12
N LEU A 97 16.91 -6.55 3.97
CA LEU A 97 17.66 -6.44 5.23
C LEU A 97 17.32 -7.56 6.23
N ILE A 98 16.07 -8.01 6.19
CA ILE A 98 15.47 -8.99 7.10
C ILE A 98 14.60 -9.94 6.26
N PRO A 99 14.41 -11.21 6.66
CA PRO A 99 13.46 -12.11 6.04
C PRO A 99 12.07 -11.50 5.86
N LEU A 100 11.40 -11.83 4.74
CA LEU A 100 10.09 -11.29 4.40
C LEU A 100 9.04 -11.56 5.49
N ASP A 101 9.13 -12.71 6.15
CA ASP A 101 8.21 -13.13 7.20
C ASP A 101 8.16 -12.15 8.36
N ASP A 102 9.29 -11.55 8.76
CA ASP A 102 9.33 -10.66 9.90
C ASP A 102 8.74 -9.27 9.58
N TYR A 103 8.88 -8.81 8.33
CA TYR A 103 8.15 -7.64 7.84
C TYR A 103 6.63 -7.88 7.84
N VAL A 104 6.18 -9.10 7.55
CA VAL A 104 4.75 -9.45 7.58
C VAL A 104 4.24 -9.55 9.02
N LYS A 105 4.97 -10.25 9.91
CA LYS A 105 4.62 -10.43 11.34
C LYS A 105 4.46 -9.11 12.08
N THR A 106 5.31 -8.13 11.80
CA THR A 106 5.27 -6.80 12.44
C THR A 106 4.18 -5.89 11.87
N GLY A 107 3.56 -6.26 10.74
CA GLY A 107 2.48 -5.50 10.13
C GLY A 107 2.92 -4.18 9.50
N ILE A 108 4.19 -4.04 9.11
CA ILE A 108 4.75 -2.82 8.51
C ILE A 108 4.10 -2.43 7.18
N HIS A 109 3.62 -3.44 6.44
CA HIS A 109 2.98 -3.31 5.14
C HIS A 109 1.51 -2.88 5.22
N LEU A 110 0.93 -2.85 6.43
CA LEU A 110 -0.47 -2.49 6.64
C LEU A 110 -0.60 -0.97 6.70
N GLY A 111 -1.23 -0.38 5.69
CA GLY A 111 -1.59 1.03 5.73
C GLY A 111 -2.98 1.27 6.30
N THR A 112 -3.67 2.28 5.78
CA THR A 112 -5.03 2.65 6.19
C THR A 112 -6.01 2.61 5.04
N ARG A 113 -7.27 2.91 5.32
CA ARG A 113 -8.33 3.01 4.30
C ARG A 113 -8.14 4.19 3.35
N VAL A 114 -7.50 5.25 3.81
CA VAL A 114 -7.29 6.49 3.05
C VAL A 114 -5.90 6.44 2.43
N ILE A 115 -5.84 6.61 1.12
CA ILE A 115 -4.59 6.65 0.37
C ILE A 115 -4.47 8.05 -0.23
N THR A 116 -3.45 8.81 0.20
CA THR A 116 -3.14 10.11 -0.38
C THR A 116 -2.55 9.95 -1.78
N PRO A 117 -2.73 10.93 -2.67
CA PRO A 117 -2.16 10.88 -4.02
C PRO A 117 -0.64 10.68 -4.02
N ASP A 118 0.06 11.33 -3.08
CA ASP A 118 1.51 11.28 -2.98
C ASP A 118 2.02 9.88 -2.54
N MET A 119 1.25 9.17 -1.70
CA MET A 119 1.60 7.83 -1.20
C MET A 119 1.18 6.69 -2.13
N LYS A 120 0.34 6.96 -3.14
CA LYS A 120 -0.20 5.94 -4.05
C LYS A 120 0.90 5.09 -4.71
N LYS A 121 2.07 5.66 -4.99
CA LYS A 121 3.23 4.96 -5.58
C LYS A 121 3.85 3.87 -4.70
N PHE A 122 3.65 3.94 -3.38
CA PHE A 122 4.16 2.94 -2.44
C PHE A 122 3.15 1.83 -2.13
N VAL A 123 1.90 2.01 -2.54
CA VAL A 123 0.82 1.04 -2.31
C VAL A 123 0.86 -0.02 -3.42
N TYR A 124 0.97 -1.29 -3.02
CA TYR A 124 0.92 -2.42 -3.94
C TYR A 124 -0.52 -2.73 -4.38
N ARG A 125 -1.43 -2.92 -3.40
CA ARG A 125 -2.84 -3.23 -3.66
C ARG A 125 -3.73 -2.79 -2.51
N ARG A 126 -5.04 -2.72 -2.78
CA ARG A 126 -6.07 -2.56 -1.74
C ARG A 126 -6.60 -3.93 -1.33
N ARG A 127 -6.73 -4.20 -0.03
CA ARG A 127 -7.36 -5.41 0.51
C ARG A 127 -8.89 -5.30 0.40
N ALA A 128 -9.61 -6.42 0.56
CA ALA A 128 -11.06 -6.47 0.69
C ALA A 128 -11.58 -5.49 1.78
N ASP A 129 -10.86 -5.36 2.89
CA ASP A 129 -11.18 -4.44 4.00
C ASP A 129 -10.94 -2.95 3.67
N SER A 130 -10.66 -2.64 2.41
CA SER A 130 -10.30 -1.30 1.91
C SER A 130 -9.00 -0.73 2.46
N ILE A 131 -8.20 -1.51 3.20
CA ILE A 131 -6.88 -1.12 3.69
C ILE A 131 -5.86 -1.16 2.53
N GLY A 132 -5.06 -0.10 2.40
CA GLY A 132 -3.92 -0.06 1.47
C GLY A 132 -2.78 -0.92 1.97
N VAL A 133 -2.30 -1.85 1.15
CA VAL A 133 -1.12 -2.67 1.42
C VAL A 133 0.10 -2.02 0.76
N LEU A 134 1.10 -1.64 1.55
CA LEU A 134 2.37 -1.08 1.09
C LEU A 134 3.27 -2.19 0.50
N ASN A 135 4.11 -1.83 -0.47
CA ASN A 135 5.07 -2.76 -1.07
C ASN A 135 6.33 -2.89 -0.22
N THR A 136 6.53 -4.03 0.44
CA THR A 136 7.68 -4.31 1.32
C THR A 136 9.04 -4.07 0.66
N SER A 137 9.20 -4.36 -0.64
CA SER A 137 10.47 -4.13 -1.33
C SER A 137 10.82 -2.64 -1.41
N LEU A 138 9.82 -1.78 -1.65
CA LEU A 138 10.02 -0.33 -1.66
C LEU A 138 10.29 0.21 -0.25
N ILE A 139 9.70 -0.40 0.79
CA ILE A 139 9.99 -0.05 2.17
C ILE A 139 11.47 -0.28 2.47
N ASP A 140 11.98 -1.48 2.15
CA ASP A 140 13.38 -1.86 2.40
C ASP A 140 14.37 -0.93 1.68
N GLU A 141 14.13 -0.62 0.40
CA GLU A 141 14.94 0.35 -0.35
C GLU A 141 14.96 1.74 0.28
N HIS A 142 13.81 2.19 0.77
CA HIS A 142 13.69 3.50 1.42
C HIS A 142 14.34 3.52 2.80
N ILE A 143 14.29 2.42 3.55
CA ILE A 143 15.02 2.27 4.81
C ILE A 143 16.52 2.34 4.55
N LYS A 144 17.05 1.63 3.54
CA LYS A 144 18.47 1.72 3.15
C LYS A 144 18.86 3.16 2.81
N LYS A 145 18.10 3.84 1.94
CA LYS A 145 18.34 5.25 1.59
C LYS A 145 18.29 6.17 2.82
N ALA A 146 17.39 5.91 3.76
CA ALA A 146 17.31 6.67 5.01
C ALA A 146 18.53 6.42 5.92
N VAL A 147 18.97 5.17 6.06
CA VAL A 147 20.21 4.82 6.79
C VAL A 147 21.42 5.53 6.17
N ASP A 148 21.55 5.49 4.84
CA ASP A 148 22.60 6.19 4.10
C ASP A 148 22.60 7.69 4.40
N PHE A 149 21.41 8.29 4.46
CA PHE A 149 21.25 9.71 4.73
C PHE A 149 21.56 10.07 6.19
N ILE A 150 21.01 9.31 7.16
CA ILE A 150 21.21 9.53 8.60
C ILE A 150 22.68 9.32 8.97
N SER A 151 23.36 8.34 8.36
CA SER A 151 24.77 8.02 8.64
C SER A 151 25.76 9.15 8.39
N LYS A 152 25.37 10.19 7.64
CA LYS A 152 26.20 11.37 7.37
C LYS A 152 26.29 12.33 8.55
N TYR A 153 25.36 12.26 9.50
CA TYR A 153 25.24 13.18 10.61
C TYR A 153 25.74 12.54 11.92
N SER A 154 26.23 13.38 12.84
CA SER A 154 26.60 12.93 14.18
C SER A 154 25.35 12.72 15.07
N PRO A 155 25.40 11.91 16.15
CA PRO A 155 24.23 11.63 16.97
C PRO A 155 23.70 12.87 17.68
N GLU A 156 24.60 13.82 17.97
CA GLU A 156 24.32 15.08 18.64
C GLU A 156 23.65 16.11 17.72
N GLU A 157 23.65 15.88 16.41
CA GLU A 157 22.97 16.74 15.42
C GLU A 157 21.61 16.16 15.00
N ILE A 158 21.29 14.96 15.47
CA ILE A 158 20.05 14.26 15.11
C ILE A 158 19.07 14.38 16.26
N VAL A 159 17.81 14.66 15.93
CA VAL A 159 16.71 14.52 16.87
C VAL A 159 15.65 13.57 16.34
N LEU A 160 15.21 12.62 17.18
CA LEU A 160 14.07 11.77 16.91
C LEU A 160 12.85 12.26 17.68
N ILE A 161 11.73 12.46 16.99
CA ILE A 161 10.49 12.97 17.59
C ILE A 161 9.38 11.95 17.33
N CYS A 162 8.82 11.44 18.42
CA CYS A 162 7.82 10.38 18.43
C CYS A 162 6.76 10.67 19.50
N LYS A 163 5.79 11.55 19.20
CA LYS A 163 4.70 11.83 20.14
C LYS A 163 3.76 10.65 20.38
N ARG A 164 3.72 9.71 19.45
CA ARG A 164 2.81 8.56 19.49
C ARG A 164 3.24 7.55 20.55
N GLU A 165 2.32 7.18 21.43
CA GLU A 165 2.52 6.22 22.52
C GLU A 165 3.07 4.87 22.06
N SER A 166 2.56 4.38 20.93
CA SER A 166 2.97 3.09 20.36
C SER A 166 4.47 2.98 20.06
N GLY A 167 5.15 4.10 19.84
CA GLY A 167 6.56 4.16 19.49
C GLY A 167 7.48 4.61 20.61
N TRP A 168 6.99 4.87 21.83
CA TRP A 168 7.81 5.44 22.90
C TRP A 168 8.96 4.51 23.30
N GLN A 169 8.66 3.23 23.56
CA GLN A 169 9.67 2.25 23.96
C GLN A 169 10.75 2.10 22.90
N ALA A 170 10.35 1.83 21.65
CA ALA A 170 11.26 1.68 20.54
C ALA A 170 12.10 2.94 20.27
N ALA A 171 11.51 4.13 20.39
CA ALA A 171 12.25 5.39 20.23
C ALA A 171 13.28 5.60 21.36
N VAL A 172 12.95 5.25 22.61
CA VAL A 172 13.91 5.31 23.73
C VAL A 172 15.06 4.32 23.51
N LEU A 173 14.76 3.10 23.08
CA LEU A 173 15.78 2.10 22.74
C LEU A 173 16.69 2.57 21.61
N PHE A 174 16.10 3.19 20.57
CA PHE A 174 16.87 3.81 19.48
C PHE A 174 17.84 4.87 20.01
N GLY A 175 17.38 5.77 20.88
CA GLY A 175 18.22 6.80 21.50
C GLY A 175 19.34 6.22 22.35
N LYS A 176 19.06 5.17 23.14
CA LYS A 176 20.08 4.47 23.95
C LYS A 176 21.15 3.80 23.10
N ALA A 177 20.76 3.16 22.00
CA ALA A 177 21.67 2.46 21.11
C ALA A 177 22.58 3.43 20.32
N THR A 178 22.00 4.49 19.77
CA THR A 178 22.69 5.39 18.84
C THR A 178 23.29 6.64 19.50
N GLY A 179 22.83 7.01 20.70
CA GLY A 179 23.16 8.27 21.37
C GLY A 179 22.38 9.48 20.86
N VAL A 180 21.40 9.27 19.97
CA VAL A 180 20.56 10.33 19.41
C VAL A 180 19.60 10.90 20.46
N LYS A 181 19.36 12.21 20.43
CA LYS A 181 18.39 12.85 21.33
C LYS A 181 16.96 12.52 20.91
N VAL A 182 16.16 12.00 21.83
CA VAL A 182 14.80 11.53 21.54
C VAL A 182 13.76 12.27 22.37
N PHE A 183 12.69 12.73 21.72
CA PHE A 183 11.51 13.30 22.36
C PHE A 183 10.30 12.39 22.13
N THR A 184 9.85 11.72 23.19
CA THR A 184 8.72 10.79 23.14
C THR A 184 7.40 11.43 23.57
N LYS A 185 7.26 11.87 24.82
CA LYS A 185 5.94 12.28 25.33
C LYS A 185 5.47 13.63 24.77
N LYS A 186 6.33 14.64 24.87
CA LYS A 186 6.00 16.02 24.52
C LYS A 186 7.17 16.64 23.78
N TYR A 187 6.84 17.25 22.64
CA TYR A 187 7.74 18.15 21.94
C TYR A 187 7.59 19.56 22.54
N PRO A 188 8.66 20.16 23.10
CA PRO A 188 8.64 21.56 23.52
C PRO A 188 8.43 22.46 22.31
N ALA A 189 7.39 23.29 22.33
CA ALA A 189 7.13 24.21 21.22
C ALA A 189 8.24 25.26 21.14
N GLY A 190 8.78 25.49 19.95
CA GLY A 190 9.86 26.44 19.74
C GLY A 190 11.26 25.92 20.11
N MET A 191 11.42 24.61 20.37
CA MET A 191 12.71 23.98 20.66
C MET A 191 13.78 24.30 19.61
N MET A 192 13.41 24.36 18.33
CA MET A 192 14.34 24.64 17.23
C MET A 192 14.38 26.12 16.81
N THR A 193 13.40 26.94 17.22
CA THR A 193 13.25 28.32 16.72
C THR A 193 13.59 29.39 17.76
N ASN A 194 13.43 29.10 19.05
CA ASN A 194 13.60 30.08 20.12
C ASN A 194 14.86 29.78 20.93
N THR A 195 15.91 30.57 20.70
CA THR A 195 17.23 30.46 21.36
C THR A 195 17.20 30.80 22.85
N GLN A 196 16.14 31.46 23.35
CA GLN A 196 16.02 31.83 24.76
C GLN A 196 15.46 30.70 25.64
N LEU A 197 14.99 29.59 25.05
CA LEU A 197 14.51 28.45 25.81
C LEU A 197 15.68 27.62 26.35
N GLU A 198 15.59 27.17 27.60
CA GLU A 198 16.55 26.21 28.17
C GLU A 198 16.57 24.87 27.42
N THR A 199 15.43 24.52 26.80
CA THR A 199 15.28 23.32 25.98
C THR A 199 15.69 23.54 24.52
N PHE A 200 16.23 24.72 24.18
CA PHE A 200 16.68 25.02 22.83
C PHE A 200 17.69 23.97 22.36
N TYR A 201 17.46 23.48 21.15
CA TYR A 201 18.32 22.48 20.54
C TYR A 201 18.29 22.68 19.05
N GLU A 202 19.48 22.72 18.45
CA GLU A 202 19.66 22.98 17.04
C GLU A 202 20.14 21.71 16.31
N PRO A 203 19.23 20.80 15.94
CA PRO A 203 19.59 19.64 15.14
C PRO A 203 19.86 20.06 13.69
N GLU A 204 20.72 19.32 12.99
CA GLU A 204 20.81 19.38 11.53
C GLU A 204 19.78 18.46 10.86
N LEU A 205 19.46 17.35 11.51
CA LEU A 205 18.55 16.32 11.03
C LEU A 205 17.42 16.03 12.02
N VAL A 206 16.18 16.06 11.54
CA VAL A 206 14.98 15.77 12.31
C VAL A 206 14.30 14.52 11.75
N ILE A 207 14.18 13.49 12.58
CA ILE A 207 13.43 12.27 12.28
C ILE A 207 12.04 12.40 12.90
N VAL A 208 11.00 12.39 12.07
CA VAL A 208 9.60 12.55 12.46
C VAL A 208 8.84 11.24 12.28
N THR A 209 8.17 10.78 13.33
CA THR A 209 7.43 9.51 13.31
C THR A 209 6.08 9.61 12.60
N ASP A 210 5.31 10.65 12.89
CA ASP A 210 4.03 10.88 12.23
C ASP A 210 3.85 12.37 11.93
N PRO A 211 3.82 12.77 10.65
CA PRO A 211 3.70 14.19 10.29
C PRO A 211 2.40 14.84 10.75
N TRP A 212 1.35 14.06 11.05
CA TRP A 212 0.09 14.62 11.54
C TRP A 212 0.18 15.00 13.01
N ILE A 213 0.70 14.09 13.84
CA ILE A 213 0.79 14.28 15.30
C ILE A 213 1.96 15.21 15.65
N ASP A 214 3.10 15.04 14.96
CA ASP A 214 4.34 15.79 15.17
C ASP A 214 4.44 17.03 14.28
N ARG A 215 3.29 17.55 13.80
CA ARG A 215 3.22 18.70 12.88
C ARG A 215 3.97 19.94 13.39
N ASN A 216 4.04 20.13 14.70
CA ASN A 216 4.74 21.25 15.32
C ASN A 216 6.25 21.14 15.08
N ALA A 217 6.82 19.97 15.36
CA ALA A 217 8.22 19.69 15.08
C ALA A 217 8.55 19.76 13.59
N LEU A 218 7.66 19.21 12.74
CA LEU A 218 7.83 19.28 11.29
C LEU A 218 7.84 20.73 10.79
N ASN A 219 6.92 21.57 11.27
CA ASN A 219 6.86 22.97 10.85
C ASN A 219 8.05 23.78 11.38
N ASP A 220 8.52 23.50 12.59
CA ASP A 220 9.70 24.14 13.15
C ASP A 220 10.94 23.78 12.33
N ALA A 221 11.15 22.50 12.01
CA ALA A 221 12.26 22.03 11.17
C ALA A 221 12.26 22.68 9.78
N LEU A 222 11.08 22.84 9.17
CA LEU A 222 10.94 23.52 7.87
C LEU A 222 11.27 25.01 7.95
N LYS A 223 10.85 25.70 9.02
CA LYS A 223 11.12 27.12 9.21
C LYS A 223 12.60 27.40 9.42
N THR A 224 13.30 26.49 10.09
CA THR A 224 14.73 26.58 10.36
C THR A 224 15.60 25.99 9.25
N GLY A 225 14.99 25.42 8.21
CA GLY A 225 15.69 24.85 7.06
C GLY A 225 16.46 23.56 7.36
N LYS A 226 16.10 22.85 8.43
CA LYS A 226 16.75 21.58 8.82
C LYS A 226 16.23 20.43 7.97
N LYS A 227 17.04 19.37 7.85
CA LYS A 227 16.70 18.19 7.05
C LYS A 227 15.67 17.33 7.77
N VAL A 228 14.71 16.79 7.02
CA VAL A 228 13.60 16.01 7.58
C VAL A 228 13.55 14.62 6.98
N VAL A 229 13.69 13.60 7.84
CA VAL A 229 13.35 12.20 7.54
C VAL A 229 12.01 11.90 8.18
N MET A 230 11.07 11.34 7.42
CA MET A 230 9.70 11.15 7.88
C MET A 230 9.20 9.73 7.66
N LEU A 231 8.63 9.15 8.70
CA LEU A 231 7.88 7.90 8.62
C LEU A 231 6.44 8.23 8.19
N ALA A 232 6.00 7.63 7.10
CA ALA A 232 4.73 7.97 6.47
C ALA A 232 3.90 6.73 6.16
N ASP A 233 2.67 6.74 6.64
CA ASP A 233 1.61 5.84 6.24
C ASP A 233 0.87 6.41 5.02
N THR A 234 0.09 5.56 4.35
CA THR A 234 -0.83 5.84 3.25
C THR A 234 -1.67 7.11 3.37
N ASN A 235 -2.06 7.51 4.60
CA ASN A 235 -2.88 8.70 4.82
C ASN A 235 -2.07 10.00 5.02
N ASN A 236 -0.73 9.92 5.09
CA ASN A 236 0.10 11.08 5.34
C ASN A 236 0.45 11.83 4.04
N PHE A 237 0.79 13.12 4.17
CA PHE A 237 1.30 13.95 3.08
C PHE A 237 2.82 14.04 3.18
N ILE A 238 3.52 13.78 2.09
CA ILE A 238 4.98 13.61 2.07
C ILE A 238 5.77 14.80 1.52
N ARG A 239 5.10 15.86 1.07
CA ARG A 239 5.71 17.00 0.35
C ARG A 239 6.74 17.81 1.16
N LYS A 240 6.78 17.60 2.47
CA LYS A 240 7.56 18.37 3.45
C LYS A 240 8.82 17.64 3.92
N ALA A 241 9.10 16.44 3.43
CA ALA A 241 10.24 15.64 3.87
C ALA A 241 11.29 15.52 2.77
N ASP A 242 12.58 15.54 3.15
CA ASP A 242 13.69 15.27 2.23
C ASP A 242 13.76 13.76 1.91
N HIS A 243 13.62 12.93 2.94
CA HIS A 243 13.57 11.48 2.82
C HIS A 243 12.34 10.90 3.53
N ILE A 244 11.72 9.91 2.89
CA ILE A 244 10.48 9.29 3.35
C ILE A 244 10.72 7.81 3.55
N ILE A 245 10.26 7.28 4.67
CA ILE A 245 10.18 5.85 4.95
C ILE A 245 8.68 5.49 4.89
N PRO A 246 8.22 4.83 3.81
CA PRO A 246 6.84 4.38 3.73
C PRO A 246 6.65 3.21 4.68
N CYS A 247 5.92 3.41 5.78
CA CYS A 247 5.70 2.37 6.78
C CYS A 247 4.40 2.60 7.56
N ASN A 248 3.89 1.54 8.18
CA ASN A 248 2.85 1.68 9.19
C ASN A 248 3.41 2.43 10.41
N ASN A 249 3.07 3.72 10.55
CA ASN A 249 3.51 4.57 11.65
C ASN A 249 2.56 4.55 12.86
N LYS A 250 1.62 3.59 12.92
CA LYS A 250 0.61 3.48 13.98
C LYS A 250 0.80 2.28 14.89
N GLY A 251 1.26 1.17 14.32
CA GLY A 251 1.51 -0.06 15.07
C GLY A 251 2.85 0.00 15.82
N GLY A 252 2.85 -0.34 17.12
CA GLY A 252 4.08 -0.39 17.92
C GLY A 252 5.10 -1.38 17.38
N LYS A 253 4.66 -2.59 17.00
CA LYS A 253 5.51 -3.63 16.37
C LYS A 253 6.20 -3.15 15.09
N SER A 254 5.47 -2.39 14.26
CA SER A 254 6.00 -1.82 13.01
C SER A 254 7.03 -0.73 13.28
N LEU A 255 6.71 0.24 14.15
CA LEU A 255 7.65 1.29 14.56
C LEU A 255 8.91 0.71 15.20
N GLY A 256 8.75 -0.31 16.05
CA GLY A 256 9.82 -1.10 16.63
C GLY A 256 10.80 -1.63 15.58
N LEU A 257 10.27 -2.33 14.57
CA LEU A 257 11.07 -2.86 13.47
C LEU A 257 11.81 -1.77 12.70
N VAL A 258 11.13 -0.66 12.36
CA VAL A 258 11.75 0.44 11.61
C VAL A 258 12.87 1.07 12.43
N TYR A 259 12.65 1.35 13.72
CA TYR A 259 13.69 1.91 14.57
C TYR A 259 14.87 0.96 14.77
N TYR A 260 14.61 -0.33 14.95
CA TYR A 260 15.66 -1.33 15.03
C TYR A 260 16.53 -1.35 13.76
N LEU A 261 15.89 -1.38 12.59
CA LEU A 261 16.58 -1.36 11.29
C LEU A 261 17.41 -0.09 11.08
N LEU A 262 16.85 1.07 11.46
CA LEU A 262 17.55 2.35 11.38
C LEU A 262 18.74 2.39 12.34
N ALA A 263 18.59 1.93 13.58
CA ALA A 263 19.66 1.90 14.57
C ALA A 263 20.80 0.98 14.13
N ARG A 264 20.46 -0.27 13.75
CA ARG A 264 21.42 -1.25 13.25
C ARG A 264 22.19 -0.72 12.04
N GLY A 265 21.47 -0.21 11.04
CA GLY A 265 22.09 0.32 9.83
C GLY A 265 22.97 1.55 10.11
N TYR A 266 22.57 2.41 11.05
CA TYR A 266 23.37 3.57 11.45
C TYR A 266 24.68 3.18 12.13
N LEU A 267 24.62 2.23 13.08
CA LEU A 267 25.79 1.72 13.79
C LEU A 267 26.76 1.00 12.83
N GLU A 268 26.23 0.14 11.96
CA GLU A 268 27.00 -0.59 10.95
C GLU A 268 27.76 0.37 10.02
N LYS A 269 27.10 1.40 9.49
CA LYS A 269 27.74 2.37 8.60
C LYS A 269 28.81 3.21 9.28
N ARG A 270 28.62 3.53 10.56
CA ARG A 270 29.58 4.33 11.33
C ARG A 270 30.64 3.49 12.03
N LYS A 271 30.60 2.16 11.87
CA LYS A 271 31.52 1.20 12.50
C LYS A 271 31.61 1.37 14.03
N ILE A 272 30.48 1.76 14.64
CA ILE A 272 30.35 1.86 16.09
C ILE A 272 29.99 0.46 16.61
N SER A 273 30.48 0.06 17.78
CA SER A 273 30.18 -1.27 18.31
C SER A 273 28.68 -1.42 18.61
N ASP A 274 28.15 -2.60 18.27
CA ASP A 274 26.74 -2.95 18.46
C ASP A 274 26.39 -3.32 19.92
N ASP A 275 27.32 -3.15 20.86
CA ASP A 275 27.18 -3.62 22.25
C ASP A 275 25.97 -3.01 22.98
N LYS A 276 25.48 -1.86 22.52
CA LYS A 276 24.31 -1.15 23.07
C LYS A 276 23.00 -1.46 22.33
N LEU A 277 23.06 -2.21 21.23
CA LEU A 277 21.88 -2.53 20.44
C LEU A 277 21.18 -3.76 21.05
N GLU A 278 20.01 -3.53 21.64
CA GLU A 278 19.16 -4.62 22.13
C GLU A 278 18.61 -5.48 20.98
N SER A 279 18.13 -6.68 21.32
CA SER A 279 17.57 -7.61 20.33
C SER A 279 16.36 -7.02 19.57
N MET A 280 16.14 -7.46 18.33
CA MET A 280 14.98 -7.06 17.52
C MET A 280 13.65 -7.25 18.26
N ASN A 281 13.53 -8.28 19.09
CA ASN A 281 12.34 -8.53 19.89
C ASN A 281 12.12 -7.47 20.96
N ALA A 282 13.17 -6.91 21.56
CA ALA A 282 13.04 -5.84 22.54
C ALA A 282 12.45 -4.55 21.93
N PHE A 283 12.76 -4.28 20.66
CA PHE A 283 12.17 -3.17 19.92
C PHE A 283 10.71 -3.43 19.52
N ILE A 284 10.35 -4.69 19.25
CA ILE A 284 8.99 -5.08 18.82
C ILE A 284 8.06 -5.30 20.02
N ALA A 285 8.62 -5.66 21.18
CA ALA A 285 7.89 -5.84 22.43
C ALA A 285 7.18 -4.53 22.77
N TYR A 286 5.86 -4.62 22.85
CA TYR A 286 4.99 -3.56 23.31
C TYR A 286 4.30 -4.10 24.54
N ASP A 287 4.54 -3.49 25.71
CA ASP A 287 4.00 -3.86 27.03
C ASP A 287 2.47 -3.70 27.16
N GLY A 288 1.73 -3.87 26.06
CA GLY A 288 0.31 -3.56 25.97
C GLY A 288 -0.63 -4.75 25.78
N GLN A 289 -0.13 -5.96 25.49
CA GLN A 289 -0.95 -7.19 25.41
C GLN A 289 -0.09 -8.43 25.63
N GLU A 290 0.03 -8.86 26.89
CA GLU A 290 -0.07 -10.29 27.20
C GLU A 290 -1.55 -10.66 27.03
N GLU A 291 -1.86 -11.48 26.02
CA GLU A 291 -3.02 -12.38 26.04
C GLU A 291 -2.49 -13.81 26.19
#